data_AF-A0A2M9X8G5-F1
#
_entry.id   AF-A0A2M9X8G5-F1
#
_cell.length_a   1.000
_cell.length_b   1.000
_cell.length_c   1.000
_cell.angle_alpha   90.00
_cell.angle_beta   90.00
_cell.angle_gamma   90.00
#
_symmetry.space_group_name_H-M   'P 1'
#
loop_
_entity.id
_entity.type
_entity.pdbx_description
1 polymer ?
#
loop_
_entity_poly.entity_id
_entity_poly.type
_entity_poly.pdbx_seq_one_letter_code
_entity_poly.pdbx_strand_id
1 'polypeptide(L)'
;MKEEIGTFVKTAVKSSAKIFLLSSIALFLGFIFNLFLLAFCFPEMKSIASNLGPMPIARAGGIGAILALIVIVLELWPIVLLIIGFAFVFPFLYFLGIKKYLLGRELGNLVSENKAWFTDNISKTLSEMIKKRVGSEKIDNWGKFISSKLKELPTFLQEKENWPKVLRFILQTFLKKIRIAEFAEEVAAAYEQKGTQDISVLEEIIKTSLNKAIDKQMEPSSPLFFYIVFGANFGIFLLIKIFL
;
A
#
# COMPACT_ATOMS: atom_id res chain seq x y z
N MET A 1 21.96 -8.08 17.90
CA MET A 1 21.95 -7.72 16.45
C MET A 1 21.49 -8.85 15.52
N LYS A 2 22.27 -9.93 15.26
CA LYS A 2 21.84 -11.00 14.31
C LYS A 2 20.58 -11.75 14.78
N GLU A 3 20.47 -12.01 16.08
CA GLU A 3 19.36 -12.76 16.67
C GLU A 3 18.05 -11.95 16.70
N GLU A 4 18.11 -10.67 17.07
CA GLU A 4 16.97 -9.74 17.04
C GLU A 4 16.47 -9.48 15.61
N ILE A 5 17.38 -9.33 14.64
CA ILE A 5 17.03 -9.25 13.21
C ILE A 5 16.36 -10.54 12.74
N GLY A 6 16.83 -11.71 13.22
CA GLY A 6 16.24 -13.01 12.94
C GLY A 6 14.80 -13.11 13.46
N THR A 7 14.53 -12.65 14.68
CA THR A 7 13.19 -12.60 15.26
C THR A 7 12.29 -11.64 14.49
N PHE A 8 12.77 -10.43 14.17
CA PHE A 8 12.02 -9.45 13.38
C PHE A 8 11.62 -9.99 12.00
N VAL A 9 12.54 -10.66 11.30
CA VAL A 9 12.26 -11.29 9.99
C VAL A 9 11.26 -12.43 10.13
N LYS A 10 11.37 -13.28 11.17
CA LYS A 10 10.40 -14.36 11.42
C LYS A 10 8.99 -13.82 11.67
N THR A 11 8.85 -12.74 12.44
CA THR A 11 7.54 -12.10 12.69
C THR A 11 6.99 -11.49 11.39
N ALA A 12 7.82 -10.82 10.58
CA ALA A 12 7.42 -10.30 9.28
C ALA A 12 6.93 -11.40 8.31
N VAL A 13 7.58 -12.56 8.29
CA VAL A 13 7.16 -13.71 7.48
C VAL A 13 5.80 -14.24 7.94
N LYS A 14 5.58 -14.40 9.26
CA LYS A 14 4.26 -14.82 9.80
C LYS A 14 3.15 -13.83 9.44
N SER A 15 3.40 -12.53 9.60
CA SER A 15 2.46 -11.49 9.18
C SER A 15 2.18 -11.53 7.68
N SER A 16 3.18 -11.82 6.84
CA SER A 16 2.98 -11.95 5.38
C SER A 16 2.02 -13.09 5.01
N ALA A 17 2.13 -14.25 5.68
CA ALA A 17 1.22 -15.38 5.46
C ALA A 17 -0.21 -15.04 5.88
N LYS A 18 -0.37 -14.36 7.01
CA LYS A 18 -1.68 -13.88 7.50
C LYS A 18 -2.31 -12.87 6.54
N ILE A 19 -1.54 -11.92 6.03
CA ILE A 19 -1.99 -10.94 5.01
C ILE A 19 -2.48 -11.69 3.77
N PHE A 20 -1.69 -12.64 3.27
CA PHE A 20 -2.04 -13.39 2.07
C PHE A 20 -3.33 -14.20 2.27
N LEU A 21 -3.46 -14.91 3.39
CA LEU A 21 -4.65 -15.70 3.72
C LEU A 21 -5.90 -14.82 3.78
N LEU A 22 -5.87 -13.74 4.57
CA LEU A 22 -7.03 -12.86 4.74
C LEU A 22 -7.38 -12.11 3.46
N SER A 23 -6.39 -11.69 2.67
CA SER A 23 -6.63 -11.06 1.36
C SER A 23 -7.27 -12.06 0.40
N SER A 24 -6.82 -13.33 0.40
CA SER A 24 -7.38 -14.38 -0.44
C SER A 24 -8.82 -14.73 -0.05
N ILE A 25 -9.15 -14.70 1.23
CA ILE A 25 -10.54 -14.83 1.70
C ILE A 25 -11.39 -13.66 1.16
N ALA A 26 -10.86 -12.43 1.18
CA ALA A 26 -11.57 -11.28 0.62
C ALA A 26 -11.77 -11.40 -0.91
N LEU A 27 -10.81 -11.97 -1.64
CA LEU A 27 -10.98 -12.29 -3.06
C LEU A 27 -12.13 -13.28 -3.27
N PHE A 28 -12.14 -14.38 -2.50
CA PHE A 28 -13.15 -15.43 -2.60
C PHE A 28 -14.56 -14.93 -2.26
N LEU A 29 -14.70 -14.22 -1.14
CA LEU A 29 -15.98 -13.61 -0.75
C LEU A 29 -16.42 -12.53 -1.74
N GLY A 30 -15.47 -11.73 -2.23
CA GLY A 30 -15.71 -10.75 -3.28
C GLY A 30 -16.23 -11.38 -4.56
N PHE A 31 -15.64 -12.50 -4.97
CA PHE A 31 -16.06 -13.28 -6.12
C PHE A 31 -17.50 -13.81 -5.95
N ILE A 32 -17.79 -14.44 -4.81
CA ILE A 32 -19.15 -14.93 -4.50
C ILE A 32 -20.16 -13.78 -4.53
N PHE A 33 -19.87 -12.67 -3.87
CA PHE A 33 -20.76 -11.50 -3.83
C PHE A 33 -21.05 -10.97 -5.24
N ASN A 34 -20.02 -10.86 -6.08
CA ASN A 34 -20.19 -10.39 -7.45
C ASN A 34 -20.92 -11.40 -8.35
N LEU A 35 -20.78 -12.71 -8.12
CA LEU A 35 -21.57 -13.71 -8.82
C LEU A 35 -23.06 -13.55 -8.52
N PHE A 36 -23.42 -13.22 -7.28
CA PHE A 36 -24.82 -12.88 -6.96
C PHE A 36 -25.28 -11.65 -7.76
N LEU A 37 -24.52 -10.55 -7.75
CA LEU A 37 -24.87 -9.37 -8.54
C LEU A 37 -25.03 -9.68 -10.03
N LEU A 38 -24.09 -10.43 -10.60
CA LEU A 38 -24.12 -10.85 -12.00
C LEU A 38 -25.34 -11.71 -12.32
N ALA A 39 -25.73 -12.62 -11.42
CA ALA A 39 -26.94 -13.42 -11.56
C ALA A 39 -28.21 -12.55 -11.56
N PHE A 40 -28.25 -11.49 -10.75
CA PHE A 40 -29.34 -10.51 -10.77
C PHE A 40 -29.37 -9.61 -12.01
N CYS A 41 -28.25 -9.50 -12.74
CA CYS A 41 -28.16 -8.85 -14.05
C CYS A 41 -28.52 -9.79 -15.22
N PHE A 42 -28.89 -11.05 -14.96
CA PHE A 42 -29.24 -12.01 -16.01
C PHE A 42 -30.42 -11.57 -16.89
N PRO A 43 -31.50 -10.95 -16.35
CA PRO A 43 -32.57 -10.40 -17.18
C PRO A 43 -32.08 -9.34 -18.18
N GLU A 44 -31.20 -8.44 -17.74
CA GLU A 44 -30.63 -7.38 -18.57
C GLU A 44 -29.69 -7.97 -19.63
N MET A 45 -28.85 -8.95 -19.25
CA MET A 45 -28.02 -9.68 -20.21
C MET A 45 -28.87 -10.39 -21.28
N LYS A 46 -30.01 -10.98 -20.89
CA LYS A 46 -30.96 -11.59 -21.82
C LYS A 46 -31.60 -10.56 -22.75
N SER A 47 -31.97 -9.39 -22.24
CA SER A 47 -32.51 -8.27 -23.02
C SER A 47 -31.51 -7.81 -24.10
N ILE A 48 -30.25 -7.58 -23.70
CA ILE A 48 -29.15 -7.22 -24.62
C ILE A 48 -28.97 -8.29 -25.69
N ALA A 49 -28.94 -9.57 -25.31
CA ALA A 49 -28.79 -10.68 -26.24
C ALA A 49 -29.98 -10.83 -27.20
N SER A 50 -31.20 -10.51 -26.77
CA SER A 50 -32.40 -10.57 -27.63
C SER A 50 -32.51 -9.42 -28.62
N ASN A 51 -31.86 -8.29 -28.35
CA ASN A 51 -31.79 -7.15 -29.27
C ASN A 51 -30.77 -7.38 -30.41
N LEU A 52 -29.89 -8.36 -30.24
CA LEU A 52 -29.07 -8.87 -31.33
C LEU A 52 -29.96 -9.78 -32.17
N GLY A 53 -30.24 -9.35 -33.40
CA GLY A 53 -31.02 -10.13 -34.37
C GLY A 53 -30.39 -11.51 -34.65
N PRO A 54 -30.92 -12.28 -35.61
CA PRO A 54 -30.40 -13.61 -35.90
C PRO A 54 -28.89 -13.56 -36.18
N MET A 55 -28.09 -14.13 -35.27
CA MET A 55 -26.64 -14.18 -35.42
C MET A 55 -26.29 -14.99 -36.67
N PRO A 56 -25.37 -14.50 -37.53
CA PRO A 56 -24.94 -15.25 -38.69
C PRO A 56 -24.23 -16.52 -38.23
N ILE A 57 -24.93 -17.66 -38.26
CA ILE A 57 -24.36 -18.95 -37.92
C ILE A 57 -23.27 -19.28 -38.94
N ALA A 58 -22.05 -19.43 -38.43
CA ALA A 58 -20.82 -19.67 -39.17
C ALA A 58 -20.95 -20.83 -40.18
N ARG A 59 -21.04 -20.47 -41.47
CA ARG A 59 -20.82 -21.39 -42.61
C ARG A 59 -19.42 -21.25 -43.24
N ALA A 60 -18.50 -20.56 -42.57
CA ALA A 60 -17.12 -20.40 -43.02
C ALA A 60 -16.19 -21.21 -42.11
N GLY A 61 -15.16 -21.85 -42.70
CA GLY A 61 -14.18 -22.70 -41.98
C GLY A 61 -13.41 -21.97 -40.87
N GLY A 62 -12.29 -22.53 -40.39
CA GLY A 62 -11.61 -22.05 -39.16
C GLY A 62 -11.38 -20.53 -39.04
N ILE A 63 -11.08 -19.83 -40.14
CA ILE A 63 -10.90 -18.37 -40.17
C ILE A 63 -12.24 -17.62 -39.99
N GLY A 64 -13.31 -18.13 -40.60
CA GLY A 64 -14.66 -17.59 -40.45
C GLY A 64 -15.23 -17.79 -39.05
N ALA A 65 -14.88 -18.90 -38.39
CA ALA A 65 -15.21 -19.12 -36.98
C ALA A 65 -14.53 -18.09 -36.06
N ILE A 66 -13.25 -17.78 -36.30
CA ILE A 66 -12.51 -16.75 -35.52
C ILE A 66 -13.12 -15.37 -35.74
N LEU A 67 -13.41 -14.99 -36.98
CA LEU A 67 -14.06 -13.71 -37.32
C LEU A 67 -15.46 -13.62 -36.70
N ALA A 68 -16.26 -14.68 -36.75
CA ALA A 68 -17.57 -14.73 -36.11
C ALA A 68 -17.46 -14.58 -34.59
N LEU A 69 -16.45 -15.19 -33.96
CA LEU A 69 -16.21 -15.08 -32.52
C LEU A 69 -15.81 -13.64 -32.13
N ILE A 70 -14.99 -12.96 -32.94
CA ILE A 70 -14.66 -11.55 -32.76
C ILE A 70 -15.91 -10.67 -32.90
N VAL A 71 -16.73 -10.89 -33.93
CA VAL A 71 -17.97 -10.13 -34.14
C VAL A 71 -18.94 -10.35 -32.99
N ILE A 72 -19.14 -11.59 -32.53
CA ILE A 72 -19.97 -11.92 -31.37
C ILE A 72 -19.45 -11.24 -30.10
N VAL A 73 -18.13 -11.20 -29.87
CA VAL A 73 -17.53 -10.50 -28.72
C VAL A 73 -17.71 -8.99 -28.82
N LEU A 74 -17.61 -8.41 -30.03
CA LEU A 74 -17.84 -6.99 -30.27
C LEU A 74 -19.31 -6.60 -30.17
N GLU A 75 -20.23 -7.49 -30.54
CA GLU A 75 -21.68 -7.26 -30.47
C GLU A 75 -22.23 -7.47 -29.05
N LEU A 76 -21.75 -8.50 -28.34
CA LEU A 76 -22.07 -8.78 -26.93
C LEU A 76 -21.12 -8.07 -25.96
N TRP A 77 -20.37 -7.06 -26.42
CA TRP A 77 -19.39 -6.34 -25.61
C TRP A 77 -19.94 -5.84 -24.25
N PRO A 78 -21.20 -5.40 -24.09
CA PRO A 78 -21.71 -4.98 -22.80
C PRO A 78 -21.80 -6.16 -21.82
N ILE A 79 -22.24 -7.33 -22.30
CA ILE A 79 -22.31 -8.56 -21.50
C ILE A 79 -20.90 -9.03 -21.13
N VAL A 80 -19.96 -8.98 -22.07
CA VAL A 80 -18.56 -9.32 -21.81
C VAL A 80 -17.96 -8.39 -20.75
N LEU A 81 -18.22 -7.09 -20.81
CA LEU A 81 -17.77 -6.14 -19.79
C LEU A 81 -18.41 -6.37 -18.42
N LEU A 82 -19.70 -6.73 -18.37
CA LEU A 82 -20.37 -7.11 -17.12
C LEU A 82 -19.71 -8.33 -16.49
N ILE A 83 -19.50 -9.39 -17.27
CA ILE A 83 -18.87 -10.62 -16.77
C ILE A 83 -17.43 -10.33 -16.32
N ILE A 84 -16.62 -9.66 -17.13
CA ILE A 84 -15.22 -9.33 -16.77
C ILE A 84 -15.19 -8.43 -15.53
N GLY A 85 -16.03 -7.40 -15.50
CA GLY A 85 -16.13 -6.43 -14.41
C GLY A 85 -16.48 -7.09 -13.08
N PHE A 86 -17.66 -7.71 -13.02
CA PHE A 86 -18.17 -8.33 -11.80
C PHE A 86 -17.38 -9.59 -11.42
N ALA A 87 -17.10 -10.52 -12.35
CA ALA A 87 -16.47 -11.79 -11.99
C ALA A 87 -14.96 -11.66 -11.73
N PHE A 88 -14.26 -10.67 -12.29
CA PHE A 88 -12.80 -10.59 -12.17
C PHE A 88 -12.30 -9.26 -11.62
N VAL A 89 -12.70 -8.13 -12.23
CA VAL A 89 -12.13 -6.82 -11.89
C VAL A 89 -12.48 -6.42 -10.45
N PHE A 90 -13.76 -6.41 -10.07
CA PHE A 90 -14.17 -6.00 -8.72
C PHE A 90 -13.63 -6.90 -7.60
N PRO A 91 -13.73 -8.24 -7.69
CA PRO A 91 -13.11 -9.14 -6.71
C PRO A 91 -11.60 -8.90 -6.56
N PHE A 92 -10.89 -8.67 -7.67
CA PHE A 92 -9.47 -8.38 -7.64
C PHE A 92 -9.16 -7.02 -6.99
N LEU A 93 -9.97 -5.99 -7.26
CA LEU A 93 -9.84 -4.70 -6.60
C LEU A 93 -10.12 -4.77 -5.09
N TYR A 94 -11.08 -5.59 -4.66
CA TYR A 94 -11.32 -5.88 -3.24
C TYR A 94 -10.10 -6.53 -2.58
N PHE A 95 -9.52 -7.54 -3.25
CA PHE A 95 -8.28 -8.18 -2.81
C PHE A 95 -7.16 -7.15 -2.62
N LEU A 96 -6.93 -6.26 -3.59
CA LEU A 96 -5.92 -5.22 -3.49
C LEU A 96 -6.18 -4.25 -2.34
N GLY A 97 -7.44 -3.83 -2.15
CA GLY A 97 -7.82 -2.93 -1.06
C GLY A 97 -7.56 -3.51 0.32
N ILE A 98 -8.02 -4.75 0.55
CA ILE A 98 -7.81 -5.46 1.82
C ILE A 98 -6.34 -5.78 2.03
N LYS A 99 -5.62 -6.23 0.99
CA LYS A 99 -4.18 -6.50 1.07
C LYS A 99 -3.41 -5.25 1.48
N LYS A 100 -3.68 -4.10 0.86
CA LYS A 100 -3.03 -2.83 1.19
C LYS A 100 -3.32 -2.40 2.63
N TYR A 101 -4.56 -2.54 3.09
CA TYR A 101 -4.96 -2.25 4.47
C TYR A 101 -4.24 -3.13 5.48
N LEU A 102 -4.27 -4.46 5.29
CA LEU A 102 -3.64 -5.42 6.18
C LEU A 102 -2.12 -5.24 6.23
N LEU A 103 -1.49 -4.98 5.08
CA LEU A 103 -0.06 -4.68 5.01
C LEU A 103 0.27 -3.42 5.81
N GLY A 104 -0.54 -2.37 5.69
CA GLY A 104 -0.40 -1.16 6.50
C GLY A 104 -0.54 -1.42 8.01
N ARG A 105 -1.52 -2.23 8.42
CA ARG A 105 -1.79 -2.58 9.82
C ARG A 105 -0.68 -3.44 10.42
N GLU A 106 -0.31 -4.52 9.74
CA GLU A 106 0.72 -5.45 10.22
C GLU A 106 2.11 -4.80 10.26
N LEU A 107 2.43 -3.88 9.33
CA LEU A 107 3.64 -3.05 9.45
C LEU A 107 3.62 -2.15 10.68
N GLY A 108 2.46 -1.57 11.00
CA GLY A 108 2.28 -0.77 12.23
C GLY A 108 2.52 -1.61 13.48
N ASN A 109 1.90 -2.80 13.54
CA ASN A 109 2.09 -3.74 14.65
C ASN A 109 3.55 -4.17 14.79
N LEU A 110 4.23 -4.52 13.68
CA LEU A 110 5.65 -4.93 13.69
C LEU A 110 6.56 -3.84 14.26
N VAL A 111 6.32 -2.58 13.86
CA VAL A 111 7.08 -1.43 14.38
C VAL A 111 6.73 -1.15 15.83
N SER A 112 5.47 -1.30 16.24
CA SER A 112 5.03 -1.16 17.63
C SER A 112 5.65 -2.20 18.56
N GLU A 113 5.58 -3.49 18.20
CA GLU A 113 6.09 -4.60 19.00
C GLU A 113 7.60 -4.52 19.19
N ASN A 114 8.32 -3.93 18.22
CA ASN A 114 9.77 -3.78 18.25
C ASN A 114 10.19 -2.31 18.37
N LYS A 115 9.33 -1.46 18.94
CA LYS A 115 9.49 0.01 18.95
C LYS A 115 10.85 0.45 19.49
N ALA A 116 11.27 -0.10 20.63
CA ALA A 116 12.56 0.25 21.24
C ALA A 116 13.74 -0.03 20.30
N TRP A 117 13.81 -1.26 19.78
CA TRP A 117 14.84 -1.66 18.82
C TRP A 117 14.82 -0.80 17.55
N PHE A 118 13.62 -0.50 17.05
CA PHE A 118 13.42 0.32 15.87
C PHE A 118 13.91 1.75 16.10
N THR A 119 13.48 2.39 17.20
CA THR A 119 13.87 3.76 17.50
C THR A 119 15.35 3.87 17.79
N ASP A 120 15.95 2.90 18.47
CA ASP A 120 17.37 2.95 18.83
C ASP A 120 18.26 2.78 17.61
N ASN A 121 17.98 1.80 16.75
CA ASN A 121 18.80 1.58 15.56
C ASN A 121 18.63 2.69 14.52
N ILE A 122 17.41 3.22 14.36
CA ILE A 122 17.18 4.33 13.43
C ILE A 122 17.81 5.60 13.98
N SER A 123 17.50 6.01 15.21
CA SER A 123 18.07 7.24 15.78
C SER A 123 19.60 7.24 15.76
N LYS A 124 20.23 6.13 16.13
CA LYS A 124 21.68 5.95 16.06
C LYS A 124 22.20 6.08 14.63
N THR A 125 21.59 5.41 13.66
CA THR A 125 21.99 5.47 12.25
C THR A 125 21.88 6.90 11.70
N LEU A 126 20.85 7.65 12.10
CA LEU A 126 20.62 9.02 11.64
C LEU A 126 21.56 10.02 12.28
N SER A 127 21.78 9.88 13.58
CA SER A 127 22.77 10.63 14.35
C SER A 127 24.17 10.44 13.76
N GLU A 128 24.60 9.20 13.51
CA GLU A 128 25.90 8.90 12.90
C GLU A 128 26.05 9.49 11.49
N MET A 129 24.99 9.46 10.67
CA MET A 129 24.98 10.06 9.34
C MET A 129 25.20 11.58 9.41
N ILE A 130 24.46 12.26 10.27
CA ILE A 130 24.57 13.71 10.43
C ILE A 130 25.95 14.06 10.99
N LYS A 131 26.43 13.33 12.01
CA LYS A 131 27.78 13.50 12.60
C LYS A 131 28.91 13.34 11.57
N LYS A 132 28.83 12.34 10.68
CA LYS A 132 29.86 12.14 9.63
C LYS A 132 29.94 13.31 8.65
N ARG A 133 28.81 13.94 8.31
CA ARG A 133 28.76 15.09 7.38
C ARG A 133 29.18 16.40 8.04
N VAL A 134 28.91 16.55 9.33
CA VAL A 134 29.35 17.70 10.14
C VAL A 134 30.87 17.79 10.19
N GLY A 135 31.56 16.64 10.28
CA GLY A 135 33.03 16.63 10.27
C GLY A 135 33.68 17.18 9.00
N SER A 136 32.91 17.40 7.92
CA SER A 136 33.39 17.87 6.62
C SER A 136 32.95 19.29 6.23
N GLU A 137 32.04 19.93 6.97
CA GLU A 137 31.42 21.20 6.56
C GLU A 137 31.35 22.19 7.74
N LYS A 138 31.62 23.47 7.47
CA LYS A 138 31.37 24.54 8.44
C LYS A 138 29.87 24.88 8.40
N ILE A 139 29.18 24.74 9.54
CA ILE A 139 27.71 24.84 9.59
C ILE A 139 27.31 26.19 10.18
N ASP A 140 26.73 27.04 9.33
CA ASP A 140 26.25 28.37 9.74
C ASP A 140 24.84 28.33 10.36
N ASN A 141 24.00 27.36 9.97
CA ASN A 141 22.66 27.16 10.53
C ASN A 141 22.37 25.66 10.74
N TRP A 142 22.44 25.25 12.01
CA TRP A 142 22.26 23.86 12.41
C TRP A 142 20.85 23.31 12.16
N GLY A 143 19.80 24.08 12.42
CA GLY A 143 18.42 23.63 12.19
C GLY A 143 18.13 23.36 10.72
N LYS A 144 18.54 24.26 9.82
CA LYS A 144 18.42 24.05 8.36
C LYS A 144 19.24 22.87 7.87
N PHE A 145 20.47 22.70 8.38
CA PHE A 145 21.32 21.58 8.04
C PHE A 145 20.70 20.23 8.46
N ILE A 146 20.27 20.11 9.72
CA ILE A 146 19.63 18.89 10.25
C ILE A 146 18.35 18.58 9.47
N SER A 147 17.50 19.59 9.24
CA SER A 147 16.25 19.41 8.47
C SER A 147 16.52 18.91 7.05
N SER A 148 17.49 19.51 6.34
CA SER A 148 17.89 19.08 5.00
C SER A 148 18.35 17.62 4.98
N LYS A 149 19.17 17.22 5.94
CA LYS A 149 19.70 15.84 6.01
C LYS A 149 18.66 14.81 6.41
N LEU A 150 17.73 15.17 7.28
CA LEU A 150 16.60 14.30 7.59
C LEU A 150 15.60 14.17 6.44
N LYS A 151 15.54 15.13 5.50
CA LYS A 151 14.74 15.00 4.28
C LYS A 151 15.36 14.02 3.27
N GLU A 152 16.68 13.84 3.29
CA GLU A 152 17.41 12.84 2.47
C GLU A 152 17.29 11.39 3.03
N LEU A 153 16.67 11.23 4.20
CA LEU A 153 16.53 9.97 4.95
C LEU A 153 16.03 8.76 4.12
N PRO A 154 14.95 8.87 3.31
CA PRO A 154 14.43 7.72 2.56
C PRO A 154 15.44 7.14 1.59
N THR A 155 16.25 8.00 0.97
CA THR A 155 17.27 7.64 -0.03
C THR A 155 18.44 6.95 0.66
N PHE A 156 18.91 7.50 1.77
CA PHE A 156 20.02 6.94 2.53
C PHE A 156 19.75 5.51 3.05
N LEU A 157 18.52 5.25 3.50
CA LEU A 157 18.14 3.91 3.97
C LEU A 157 18.05 2.87 2.84
N GLN A 158 17.99 3.29 1.57
CA GLN A 158 18.08 2.36 0.43
C GLN A 158 19.52 1.86 0.24
N GLU A 159 20.47 2.76 0.44
CA GLU A 159 21.91 2.57 0.14
C GLU A 159 22.67 1.83 1.25
N LYS A 160 22.07 1.64 2.44
CA LYS A 160 22.67 0.89 3.55
C LYS A 160 22.79 -0.61 3.24
N GLU A 161 23.86 -1.01 2.55
CA GLU A 161 24.14 -2.40 2.11
C GLU A 161 24.08 -3.45 3.21
N ASN A 162 24.39 -3.07 4.45
CA ASN A 162 24.49 -4.00 5.58
C ASN A 162 23.14 -4.46 6.16
N TRP A 163 22.00 -3.91 5.71
CA TRP A 163 20.68 -4.30 6.21
C TRP A 163 19.96 -5.27 5.28
N PRO A 164 19.26 -6.30 5.81
CA PRO A 164 18.45 -7.20 4.99
C PRO A 164 17.41 -6.43 4.17
N LYS A 165 17.15 -6.89 2.93
CA LYS A 165 16.17 -6.25 2.01
C LYS A 165 14.79 -6.07 2.65
N VAL A 166 14.33 -7.08 3.41
CA VAL A 166 13.04 -7.05 4.12
C VAL A 166 12.98 -5.92 5.14
N LEU A 167 14.06 -5.71 5.91
CA LEU A 167 14.15 -4.64 6.89
C LEU A 167 14.11 -3.26 6.20
N ARG A 168 14.87 -3.09 5.11
CA ARG A 168 14.85 -1.84 4.33
C ARG A 168 13.46 -1.53 3.78
N PHE A 169 12.75 -2.55 3.27
CA PHE A 169 11.38 -2.39 2.78
C PHE A 169 10.41 -1.95 3.88
N ILE A 170 10.48 -2.58 5.06
CA ILE A 170 9.63 -2.22 6.20
C ILE A 170 9.90 -0.78 6.63
N LEU A 171 11.16 -0.40 6.72
CA LEU A 171 11.59 0.95 7.09
C LEU A 171 11.15 2.01 6.10
N GLN A 172 11.35 1.79 4.81
CA GLN A 172 10.90 2.71 3.77
C GLN A 172 9.39 2.87 3.81
N THR A 173 8.65 1.77 3.98
CA THR A 173 7.19 1.81 4.01
C THR A 173 6.70 2.55 5.24
N PHE A 174 7.36 2.35 6.38
CA PHE A 174 7.06 3.08 7.61
C PHE A 174 7.39 4.56 7.51
N LEU A 175 8.57 4.91 6.99
CA LEU A 175 8.98 6.31 6.81
C LEU A 175 8.14 7.05 5.77
N LYS A 176 7.58 6.36 4.78
CA LYS A 176 6.58 6.93 3.87
C LYS A 176 5.29 7.30 4.57
N LYS A 177 4.95 6.62 5.68
CA LYS A 177 3.82 7.02 6.51
C LYS A 177 4.20 8.29 7.29
N ILE A 178 5.40 8.35 7.87
CA ILE A 178 5.88 9.52 8.60
C ILE A 178 5.91 10.73 7.64
N ARG A 179 5.33 11.85 8.07
CA ARG A 179 5.50 13.12 7.35
C ARG A 179 6.93 13.62 7.59
N ILE A 180 7.86 13.15 6.75
CA ILE A 180 9.31 13.38 6.93
C ILE A 180 9.64 14.87 7.02
N ALA A 181 8.93 15.72 6.29
CA ALA A 181 9.11 17.17 6.39
C ALA A 181 8.77 17.70 7.79
N GLU A 182 7.61 17.33 8.35
CA GLU A 182 7.20 17.70 9.71
C GLU A 182 8.15 17.12 10.76
N PHE A 183 8.56 15.85 10.60
CA PHE A 183 9.53 15.20 11.48
C PHE A 183 10.89 15.91 11.47
N ALA A 184 11.39 16.26 10.28
CA ALA A 184 12.66 16.96 10.13
C ALA A 184 12.64 18.37 10.75
N GLU A 185 11.51 19.07 10.62
CA GLU A 185 11.28 20.38 11.24
C GLU A 185 11.15 20.28 12.76
N GLU A 186 10.46 19.27 13.28
CA GLU A 186 10.34 19.02 14.73
C GLU A 186 11.70 18.73 15.36
N VAL A 187 12.53 17.88 14.71
CA VAL A 187 13.89 17.59 15.20
C VAL A 187 14.78 18.83 15.14
N ALA A 188 14.70 19.62 14.06
CA ALA A 188 15.47 20.86 13.93
C ALA A 188 15.09 21.89 15.00
N ALA A 189 13.80 22.11 15.22
CA ALA A 189 13.30 23.03 16.24
C ALA A 189 13.69 22.59 17.66
N ALA A 190 13.58 21.30 17.96
CA ALA A 190 13.97 20.75 19.25
C ALA A 190 15.50 20.87 19.49
N TYR A 191 16.30 20.75 18.44
CA TYR A 191 17.75 20.96 18.51
C TYR A 191 18.09 22.43 18.78
N GLU A 192 17.45 23.37 18.07
CA GLU A 192 17.65 24.82 18.30
C GLU A 192 17.21 25.25 19.71
N GLN A 193 16.11 24.71 20.21
CA GLN A 193 15.60 25.02 21.56
C GLN A 193 16.51 24.54 22.69
N LYS A 194 17.26 23.44 22.51
CA LYS A 194 18.25 23.01 23.50
C LYS A 194 19.45 23.96 23.58
N GLY A 195 19.64 24.85 22.60
CA GLY A 195 20.69 25.87 22.62
C GLY A 195 22.12 25.31 22.60
N THR A 196 22.30 24.01 22.36
CA THR A 196 23.61 23.34 22.36
C THR A 196 24.05 23.03 20.94
N GLN A 197 25.25 23.49 20.55
CA GLN A 197 25.96 22.98 19.36
C GLN A 197 26.50 21.56 19.57
N ASP A 198 26.18 20.93 20.70
CA ASP A 198 26.60 19.58 21.01
C ASP A 198 25.77 18.56 20.22
N ILE A 199 26.43 17.94 19.25
CA ILE A 199 25.86 16.90 18.41
C ILE A 199 25.65 15.58 19.15
N SER A 200 26.16 15.43 20.38
CA SER A 200 25.94 14.27 21.23
C SER A 200 24.44 14.08 21.55
N VAL A 201 23.69 15.18 21.69
CA VAL A 201 22.28 15.21 22.09
C VAL A 201 21.32 14.92 20.92
N LEU A 202 21.82 14.98 19.69
CA LEU A 202 21.03 14.80 18.47
C LEU A 202 20.34 13.43 18.40
N GLU A 203 21.02 12.38 18.87
CA GLU A 203 20.48 11.01 18.89
C GLU A 203 19.23 10.91 19.76
N GLU A 204 19.29 11.51 20.96
CA GLU A 204 18.19 11.51 21.91
C GLU A 204 16.98 12.30 21.37
N ILE A 205 17.24 13.44 20.71
CA ILE A 205 16.19 14.26 20.08
C ILE A 205 15.51 13.52 18.93
N ILE A 206 16.31 12.88 18.05
CA ILE A 206 15.78 12.04 16.96
C ILE A 206 14.97 10.88 17.54
N LYS A 207 15.48 10.20 18.57
CA LYS A 207 14.79 9.09 19.23
C LYS A 207 13.45 9.53 19.81
N THR A 208 13.41 10.67 20.49
CA THR A 208 12.19 11.21 21.12
C THR A 208 11.15 11.60 20.07
N SER A 209 11.58 12.31 19.03
CA SER A 209 10.70 12.73 17.93
C SER A 209 10.19 11.52 17.14
N LEU A 210 11.03 10.50 16.95
CA LEU A 210 10.66 9.28 16.25
C LEU A 210 9.67 8.44 17.06
N ASN A 211 9.85 8.33 18.39
CA ASN A 211 8.89 7.70 19.28
C ASN A 211 7.51 8.36 19.17
N LYS A 212 7.46 9.68 19.21
CA LYS A 212 6.22 10.46 19.07
C LYS A 212 5.58 10.29 17.70
N ALA A 213 6.39 10.29 16.63
CA ALA A 213 5.92 10.06 15.27
C ALA A 213 5.36 8.64 15.09
N ILE A 214 6.00 7.63 15.68
CA ILE A 214 5.50 6.25 15.70
C ILE A 214 4.14 6.18 16.38
N ASP A 215 4.00 6.76 17.59
CA ASP A 215 2.76 6.73 18.36
C ASP A 215 1.59 7.40 17.61
N LYS A 216 1.87 8.54 16.96
CA LYS A 216 0.88 9.28 16.16
C LYS A 216 0.42 8.51 14.91
N GLN A 217 1.19 7.53 14.44
CA GLN A 217 0.93 6.81 13.19
C GLN A 217 0.54 5.35 13.35
N MET A 218 0.35 4.90 14.58
CA MET A 218 -0.11 3.55 14.88
C MET A 218 -1.59 3.32 14.55
N GLU A 219 -2.35 4.37 14.25
CA GLU A 219 -3.74 4.19 13.81
C GLU A 219 -3.78 3.59 12.39
N PRO A 220 -4.34 2.38 12.21
CA PRO A 220 -4.49 1.80 10.89
C PRO A 220 -5.43 2.68 10.08
N SER A 221 -4.95 3.21 8.95
CA SER A 221 -5.79 3.93 8.00
C SER A 221 -6.97 3.07 7.60
N SER A 222 -8.20 3.58 7.72
CA SER A 222 -9.41 2.89 7.27
C SER A 222 -9.23 2.34 5.84
N PRO A 223 -9.81 1.17 5.48
CA PRO A 223 -9.71 0.58 4.15
C PRO A 223 -10.56 1.36 3.12
N LEU A 224 -10.34 2.68 2.99
CA LEU A 224 -11.08 3.60 2.14
C LEU A 224 -11.16 3.13 0.69
N PHE A 225 -10.06 2.62 0.14
CA PHE A 225 -10.04 2.09 -1.22
C PHE A 225 -11.03 0.93 -1.41
N PHE A 226 -11.13 0.02 -0.44
CA PHE A 226 -12.10 -1.07 -0.49
C PHE A 226 -13.54 -0.51 -0.50
N TYR A 227 -13.85 0.45 0.37
CA TYR A 227 -15.18 1.06 0.43
C TYR A 227 -15.55 1.83 -0.84
N ILE A 228 -14.59 2.55 -1.43
CA ILE A 228 -14.80 3.25 -2.70
C ILE A 228 -15.10 2.26 -3.82
N VAL A 229 -14.33 1.18 -3.94
CA VAL A 229 -14.55 0.14 -4.96
C VAL A 229 -15.88 -0.56 -4.71
N PHE A 230 -16.23 -0.86 -3.46
CA PHE A 230 -17.50 -1.50 -3.11
C PHE A 230 -18.69 -0.61 -3.49
N GLY A 231 -18.64 0.68 -3.13
CA GLY A 231 -19.66 1.66 -3.48
C GLY A 231 -19.78 1.83 -5.00
N ALA A 232 -18.66 1.89 -5.72
CA ALA A 232 -18.67 1.97 -7.18
C ALA A 232 -19.28 0.72 -7.83
N ASN A 233 -18.94 -0.47 -7.34
CA ASN A 233 -19.49 -1.73 -7.84
C ASN A 233 -21.01 -1.80 -7.65
N PHE A 234 -21.49 -1.49 -6.44
CA PHE A 234 -22.91 -1.49 -6.15
C PHE A 234 -23.64 -0.38 -6.93
N GLY A 235 -23.03 0.79 -7.08
CA GLY A 235 -23.56 1.88 -7.90
C GLY A 235 -23.72 1.48 -9.36
N ILE A 236 -22.71 0.84 -9.96
CA ILE A 236 -22.77 0.32 -11.33
C ILE A 236 -23.87 -0.74 -11.47
N PHE A 237 -23.96 -1.67 -10.52
CA PHE A 237 -25.05 -2.64 -10.47
C PHE A 237 -26.43 -1.97 -10.49
N LEU A 238 -26.65 -0.96 -9.62
CA LEU A 238 -27.91 -0.24 -9.59
C LEU A 238 -28.19 0.52 -10.90
N LEU A 239 -27.18 1.15 -11.50
CA LEU A 239 -27.33 1.83 -12.79
C LEU A 239 -27.77 0.85 -13.88
N ILE A 240 -27.19 -0.35 -13.92
CA ILE A 240 -27.61 -1.39 -14.86
C ILE A 240 -29.07 -1.75 -14.62
N LYS A 241 -29.47 -2.00 -13.37
CA LYS A 241 -30.86 -2.37 -13.05
C LYS A 241 -31.88 -1.27 -13.33
N ILE A 242 -31.47 0.00 -13.39
CA ILE A 242 -32.37 1.14 -13.62
C ILE A 242 -32.47 1.48 -15.12
N PHE A 243 -31.38 1.34 -15.86
CA PHE A 243 -31.26 1.88 -17.23
C PHE A 243 -31.20 0.82 -18.35
N LEU A 244 -31.06 -0.47 -18.01
CA LEU A 244 -31.04 -1.60 -18.95
C LEU A 244 -32.17 -2.60 -18.65
#